data_AF-A0A3M1M2N9-F1
#
_entry.id   AF-A0A3M1M2N9-F1
#
_cell.length_a   1.000
_cell.length_b   1.000
_cell.length_c   1.000
_cell.angle_alpha   90.00
_cell.angle_beta   90.00
_cell.angle_gamma   90.00
#
_symmetry.space_group_name_H-M   'P 1'
#
loop_
_entity.id
_entity.type
_entity.pdbx_description
1 polymer ?
#
loop_
_entity_poly.entity_id
_entity_poly.type
_entity_poly.pdbx_seq_one_letter_code
_entity_poly.pdbx_strand_id
1 'polypeptide(L)'
;MAILSRLLIAYIWIGVALLLLLLYEIARFYQRTSGQRSFYQGFLIPALCFLLAAGRYVLVASDFTGDVVGDLFLFGGGAILILLGHYLLKLMTGGRP
;
A
#
# COMPACT_ATOMS: atom_id res chain seq x y z
N MET A 1 -29.37 0.85 2.83
CA MET A 1 -28.20 0.70 3.72
C MET A 1 -26.95 0.18 2.97
N ALA A 2 -27.04 -0.83 2.09
CA ALA A 2 -25.86 -1.42 1.42
C ALA A 2 -25.06 -0.48 0.48
N ILE A 3 -25.72 0.49 -0.18
CA ILE A 3 -25.06 1.41 -1.13
C ILE A 3 -24.15 2.40 -0.41
N LEU A 4 -24.60 2.94 0.73
CA LEU A 4 -23.81 3.87 1.54
C LEU A 4 -22.54 3.18 2.06
N SER A 5 -22.66 1.93 2.52
CA SER A 5 -21.52 1.11 2.93
C SER A 5 -20.53 0.96 1.77
N ARG A 6 -20.98 0.55 0.57
CA ARG A 6 -20.09 0.42 -0.60
C ARG A 6 -19.38 1.72 -0.98
N LEU A 7 -20.05 2.86 -0.90
CA LEU A 7 -19.44 4.17 -1.16
C LEU A 7 -18.37 4.52 -0.13
N LEU A 8 -18.64 4.26 1.16
CA LEU A 8 -17.67 4.51 2.23
C LEU A 8 -16.43 3.62 2.08
N ILE A 9 -16.64 2.36 1.70
CA ILE A 9 -15.56 1.40 1.41
C ILE A 9 -14.69 1.92 0.28
N ALA A 10 -15.30 2.27 -0.86
CA ALA A 10 -14.57 2.83 -1.99
C ALA A 10 -13.80 4.10 -1.61
N TYR A 11 -14.39 4.99 -0.82
CA TYR A 11 -13.74 6.21 -0.35
C TYR A 11 -12.48 5.94 0.48
N ILE A 12 -12.55 5.02 1.44
CA ILE A 12 -11.40 4.62 2.27
C ILE A 12 -10.29 4.03 1.40
N TRP A 13 -10.63 3.13 0.49
CA TRP A 13 -9.66 2.48 -0.40
C TRP A 13 -9.00 3.44 -1.39
N ILE A 14 -9.73 4.46 -1.86
CA ILE A 14 -9.16 5.56 -2.65
C ILE A 14 -8.13 6.34 -1.82
N GLY A 15 -8.42 6.62 -0.55
CA GLY A 15 -7.47 7.28 0.35
C GLY A 15 -6.18 6.47 0.54
N VAL A 16 -6.30 5.15 0.74
CA VAL A 16 -5.15 4.24 0.85
C VAL A 16 -4.34 4.20 -0.45
N ALA A 17 -5.01 4.12 -1.61
CA ALA A 17 -4.34 4.16 -2.91
C ALA A 17 -3.58 5.48 -3.12
N LEU A 18 -4.17 6.60 -2.72
CA LEU A 18 -3.53 7.92 -2.80
C LEU A 18 -2.28 7.99 -1.92
N LEU A 19 -2.36 7.48 -0.68
CA LEU A 19 -1.21 7.39 0.23
C LEU A 19 -0.08 6.53 -0.37
N LEU A 20 -0.41 5.38 -0.96
CA LEU A 20 0.56 4.51 -1.63
C LEU A 20 1.21 5.18 -2.83
N LEU A 21 0.45 5.93 -3.63
CA LEU A 21 0.99 6.71 -4.76
C LEU A 21 1.96 7.79 -4.29
N LEU A 22 1.61 8.52 -3.22
CA LEU A 22 2.51 9.50 -2.62
C LEU A 22 3.82 8.85 -2.15
N LEU A 23 3.73 7.70 -1.47
CA LEU A 23 4.90 6.97 -0.98
C LEU A 23 5.78 6.46 -2.13
N TYR A 24 5.15 5.98 -3.20
CA TYR A 24 5.83 5.57 -4.43
C TYR A 24 6.56 6.74 -5.10
N GLU A 25 5.91 7.89 -5.23
CA GLU A 25 6.53 9.10 -5.79
C GLU A 25 7.68 9.61 -4.91
N ILE A 26 7.56 9.56 -3.58
CA ILE A 26 8.65 9.89 -2.65
C ILE A 26 9.85 8.94 -2.86
N ALA A 27 9.62 7.63 -2.91
CA ALA A 27 10.67 6.65 -3.14
C ALA A 27 11.37 6.85 -4.50
N ARG A 28 10.58 7.16 -5.53
CA ARG A 28 11.05 7.44 -6.90
C ARG A 28 11.85 8.74 -6.98
N PHE A 29 11.38 9.79 -6.33
CA PHE A 29 12.09 11.07 -6.23
C PHE A 29 13.43 10.90 -5.50
N TYR A 30 13.44 10.17 -4.39
CA TYR A 30 14.67 9.91 -3.63
C TYR A 30 15.71 9.15 -4.46
N GLN A 31 15.28 8.16 -5.25
CA GLN A 31 16.20 7.45 -6.15
C GLN A 31 16.78 8.36 -7.24
N ARG A 32 15.98 9.26 -7.80
CA ARG A 32 16.46 10.22 -8.83
C ARG A 32 17.42 11.25 -8.24
N THR A 33 17.15 11.73 -7.02
CA THR A 33 17.91 12.81 -6.39
C THR A 33 19.19 12.31 -5.70
N SER A 34 19.13 11.18 -5.01
CA SER A 34 20.26 10.67 -4.21
C SER A 34 21.15 9.65 -4.95
N GLY A 35 20.76 9.21 -6.15
CA GLY A 35 21.54 8.25 -6.96
C GLY A 35 21.69 6.85 -6.34
N GLN A 36 21.17 6.62 -5.14
CA GLN A 36 21.18 5.32 -4.46
C GLN A 36 19.95 4.49 -4.86
N ARG A 37 20.14 3.16 -4.97
CA ARG A 37 19.06 2.22 -5.28
C ARG A 37 18.08 2.15 -4.12
N SER A 38 17.01 2.94 -4.19
CA SER A 38 15.90 2.96 -3.23
C SER A 38 15.01 1.70 -3.29
N PHE A 39 15.27 0.76 -4.21
CA PHE A 39 14.41 -0.39 -4.48
C PHE A 39 12.93 0.02 -4.64
N TYR A 40 12.67 1.13 -5.34
CA TYR A 40 11.31 1.67 -5.54
C TYR A 40 10.31 0.66 -6.12
N GLN A 41 10.80 -0.34 -6.86
CA GLN A 41 9.98 -1.45 -7.38
C GLN A 41 9.39 -2.30 -6.25
N GLY A 42 10.03 -2.36 -5.08
CA GLY A 42 9.52 -3.04 -3.90
C GLY A 42 8.22 -2.43 -3.40
N PHE A 43 7.98 -1.11 -3.59
CA PHE A 43 6.70 -0.47 -3.27
C PHE A 43 5.54 -0.88 -4.20
N LEU A 44 5.82 -1.48 -5.36
CA LEU A 44 4.77 -2.05 -6.22
C LEU A 44 4.15 -3.31 -5.59
N ILE A 45 4.90 -4.07 -4.79
CA ILE A 45 4.40 -5.29 -4.13
C ILE A 45 3.27 -4.97 -3.13
N PRO A 46 3.46 -4.07 -2.14
CA PRO A 46 2.38 -3.69 -1.25
C PRO A 46 1.27 -2.96 -2.01
N ALA A 47 1.59 -2.12 -3.00
CA ALA A 47 0.56 -1.45 -3.81
C ALA A 47 -0.35 -2.46 -4.55
N LEU A 48 0.22 -3.51 -5.15
CA LEU A 48 -0.53 -4.59 -5.76
C LEU A 48 -1.33 -5.40 -4.73
N CYS A 49 -0.76 -5.69 -3.56
CA CYS A 49 -1.49 -6.38 -2.49
C CYS A 49 -2.72 -5.58 -2.02
N PHE A 50 -2.55 -4.27 -1.80
CA PHE A 50 -3.66 -3.38 -1.42
C PHE A 50 -4.69 -3.25 -2.55
N LEU A 51 -4.29 -3.17 -3.81
CA LEU A 51 -5.22 -3.15 -4.95
C LEU A 51 -6.00 -4.46 -5.11
N LEU A 52 -5.33 -5.60 -4.96
CA LEU A 52 -5.96 -6.91 -5.03
C LEU A 52 -6.94 -7.12 -3.87
N ALA A 53 -6.57 -6.70 -2.65
CA ALA A 53 -7.47 -6.73 -1.50
C ALA A 53 -8.68 -5.81 -1.69
N ALA A 54 -8.47 -4.57 -2.16
CA ALA A 54 -9.56 -3.64 -2.46
C ALA A 54 -10.51 -4.21 -3.52
N GLY A 55 -9.97 -4.72 -4.63
CA GLY A 55 -10.75 -5.32 -5.70
C GLY A 55 -11.53 -6.54 -5.23
N ARG A 56 -10.92 -7.38 -4.38
CA ARG A 56 -11.58 -8.54 -3.75
C ARG A 56 -12.77 -8.12 -2.90
N TYR A 57 -12.58 -7.13 -2.03
CA TYR A 57 -13.64 -6.61 -1.15
C TYR A 57 -14.77 -5.92 -1.91
N VAL A 58 -14.50 -5.31 -3.07
CA VAL A 58 -15.51 -4.64 -3.90
C VAL A 58 -16.25 -5.61 -4.82
N LEU A 59 -15.56 -6.61 -5.39
CA LEU A 59 -16.10 -7.48 -6.43
C LEU A 59 -16.67 -8.80 -5.91
N VAL A 60 -16.08 -9.37 -4.85
CA VAL A 60 -16.37 -10.75 -4.42
C VAL A 60 -16.99 -10.80 -3.04
N ALA A 61 -16.57 -9.94 -2.11
CA ALA A 61 -17.11 -9.96 -0.75
C ALA A 61 -18.53 -9.37 -0.71
N SER A 62 -19.45 -10.05 -0.02
CA SER A 62 -20.79 -9.53 0.28
C SER A 62 -20.76 -8.47 1.39
N ASP A 63 -19.75 -8.55 2.27
CA ASP A 63 -19.59 -7.72 3.47
C ASP A 63 -18.18 -7.09 3.55
N PHE A 64 -18.06 -6.03 4.35
CA PHE A 64 -16.82 -5.25 4.52
C PHE A 64 -15.71 -6.00 5.26
N THR A 65 -16.03 -7.08 5.95
CA THR A 65 -15.13 -7.87 6.79
C THR A 65 -15.47 -9.34 6.70
N GLY A 66 -14.47 -10.22 6.87
CA GLY A 66 -14.67 -11.67 6.90
C GLY A 66 -14.20 -12.41 5.65
N ASP A 67 -13.63 -11.72 4.65
CA ASP A 67 -12.90 -12.40 3.58
C ASP A 67 -11.44 -12.60 4.01
N VAL A 68 -11.16 -13.80 4.52
CA VAL A 68 -9.84 -14.23 4.99
C VAL A 68 -8.75 -13.97 3.94
N VAL A 69 -9.07 -14.10 2.65
CA VAL A 69 -8.12 -13.87 1.56
C VAL A 69 -7.80 -12.39 1.44
N GLY A 70 -8.82 -11.52 1.49
CA GLY A 70 -8.64 -10.06 1.45
C GLY A 70 -7.83 -9.56 2.65
N ASP A 71 -8.10 -10.10 3.84
CA ASP A 71 -7.40 -9.75 5.07
C ASP A 71 -5.93 -10.20 5.05
N LEU A 72 -5.63 -11.37 4.48
CA LEU A 72 -4.25 -11.82 4.27
C LEU A 72 -3.47 -10.90 3.32
N PHE A 73 -4.09 -10.47 2.22
CA PHE A 73 -3.46 -9.51 1.30
C PHE A 73 -3.25 -8.14 1.94
N LEU A 74 -4.20 -7.67 2.75
CA LEU A 74 -4.08 -6.44 3.53
C LEU A 74 -2.93 -6.53 4.53
N PHE A 75 -2.88 -7.60 5.32
CA PHE A 75 -1.86 -7.80 6.33
C PHE A 75 -0.47 -7.96 5.71
N GLY A 76 -0.34 -8.79 4.69
CA GLY A 76 0.91 -9.00 3.96
C GLY A 76 1.38 -7.71 3.26
N GLY A 77 0.48 -7.01 2.59
CA GLY A 77 0.77 -5.72 1.97
C GLY A 77 1.22 -4.67 3.00
N GLY A 78 0.53 -4.59 4.14
CA GLY A 78 0.91 -3.70 5.25
C GLY A 78 2.28 -4.04 5.84
N ALA A 79 2.57 -5.31 6.09
CA ALA A 79 3.86 -5.76 6.62
C ALA A 79 5.03 -5.41 5.68
N ILE A 80 4.85 -5.65 4.38
CA ILE A 80 5.83 -5.30 3.36
C ILE A 80 6.01 -3.77 3.29
N LEU A 81 4.92 -3.01 3.36
CA LEU A 81 4.95 -1.55 3.38
C LEU A 81 5.72 -0.99 4.58
N ILE A 82 5.53 -1.57 5.76
CA ILE A 82 6.26 -1.17 6.98
C ILE A 82 7.76 -1.42 6.80
N LEU A 83 8.15 -2.60 6.31
CA LEU A 83 9.56 -2.94 6.08
C LEU A 83 10.21 -1.99 5.06
N LEU A 84 9.56 -1.75 3.92
CA LEU A 84 10.04 -0.83 2.88
C LEU A 84 10.06 0.62 3.35
N GLY A 85 9.04 1.05 4.09
CA GLY A 85 8.99 2.38 4.70
C GLY A 85 10.12 2.60 5.70
N HIS A 86 10.42 1.59 6.52
CA HIS A 86 11.54 1.65 7.47
C HIS A 86 12.89 1.66 6.75
N TYR A 87 13.04 0.88 5.69
CA TYR A 87 14.24 0.90 4.84
C TYR A 87 14.46 2.27 4.19
N LEU A 88 13.40 2.84 3.60
CA LEU A 88 13.43 4.17 2.99
C LEU A 88 13.77 5.25 4.04
N LEU A 89 13.16 5.18 5.22
CA LEU A 89 13.45 6.08 6.33
C LEU A 89 14.92 6.00 6.74
N LYS A 90 15.45 4.78 6.93
CA LYS A 90 16.87 4.57 7.28
C LYS A 90 17.82 5.15 6.22
N LEU A 91 17.46 4.99 4.95
CA LEU A 91 18.19 5.57 3.82
C LEU A 91 18.21 7.11 3.90
N MET A 92 17.04 7.71 4.17
CA MET A 92 16.85 9.15 4.29
C MET A 92 17.56 9.76 5.50
N THR A 93 17.58 9.06 6.64
CA THR A 93 18.21 9.54 7.88
C THR A 93 19.71 9.22 7.94
N GLY A 94 20.31 8.77 6.84
CA GLY A 94 21.75 8.54 6.75
C GLY A 94 22.26 7.45 7.69
N GLY A 95 21.40 6.47 8.02
CA GLY A 95 21.78 5.31 8.83
C GLY A 95 22.81 4.48 8.08
N ARG A 96 24.09 4.82 8.28
CA ARG A 96 25.24 4.05 7.79
C ARG A 96 25.04 2.57 8.16
N PRO A 97 25.34 1.61 7.25
CA PRO A 97 25.29 0.19 7.56
C PRO A 97 26.17 -0.14 8.76
#